data_AF-A0A7S2SF37-F1
#
_entry.id   AF-A0A7S2SF37-F1
#
_cell.length_a   1.000
_cell.length_b   1.000
_cell.length_c   1.000
_cell.angle_alpha   90.00
_cell.angle_beta   90.00
_cell.angle_gamma   90.00
#
_symmetry.space_group_name_H-M   'P 1'
#
loop_
_entity.id
_entity.type
_entity.pdbx_description
1 polymer ?
#
loop_
_entity_poly.entity_id
_entity_poly.type
_entity_poly.pdbx_seq_one_letter_code
_entity_poly.pdbx_strand_id
1 'polypeptide(L)'
;RAPKPAGDPSFDQSDPKRARHDDSQAVEHERNGIWVAIKEGSLAKLQDAVATAQSAAASGGVVTIDDALDIRGPVGETPITLSFLYKQFDMGLALLERHPERFDETYAVLDGGGPYDGENCLHIAIVHRRVDVARRLIELGQRHCPERLRAVMETPASGSFFQRRDHVLENVLGAR
;
A
#
# COMPACT_ATOMS: atom_id res chain seq x y z
N ARG A 1 36.65 49.36 21.68
CA ARG A 1 35.41 48.56 21.85
C ARG A 1 35.83 47.09 21.76
N ALA A 2 35.91 46.37 22.87
CA ALA A 2 36.40 44.99 22.91
C ALA A 2 35.35 44.00 22.35
N PRO A 3 35.75 42.87 21.74
CA PRO A 3 34.81 41.85 21.31
C PRO A 3 34.34 40.98 22.49
N LYS A 4 33.05 40.65 22.48
CA LYS A 4 32.35 39.79 23.44
C LYS A 4 32.70 38.32 23.13
N PRO A 5 32.98 37.45 24.12
CA PRO A 5 33.29 36.05 23.85
C PRO A 5 32.03 35.30 23.40
N ALA A 6 32.16 34.48 22.36
CA ALA A 6 31.14 33.54 21.93
C ALA A 6 31.06 32.42 22.98
N GLY A 7 29.89 32.27 23.60
CA GLY A 7 29.58 31.13 24.45
C GLY A 7 29.35 29.89 23.57
N ASP A 8 30.04 28.80 23.88
CA ASP A 8 29.76 27.47 23.38
C ASP A 8 28.32 27.07 23.72
N PRO A 9 27.47 26.70 22.75
CA PRO A 9 26.25 25.99 23.05
C PRO A 9 26.63 24.53 23.30
N SER A 10 26.78 24.15 24.57
CA SER A 10 26.81 22.73 24.92
C SER A 10 25.48 22.13 24.44
N PHE A 11 25.57 21.27 23.43
CA PHE A 11 24.46 20.53 22.84
C PHE A 11 23.87 19.61 23.91
N ASP A 12 22.73 20.00 24.47
CA ASP A 12 21.97 19.14 25.35
C ASP A 12 21.19 18.12 24.51
N GLN A 13 21.65 16.87 24.53
CA GLN A 13 21.06 15.74 23.80
C GLN A 13 19.81 15.18 24.49
N SER A 14 19.32 15.79 25.58
CA SER A 14 18.27 15.22 26.41
C SER A 14 16.83 15.64 26.05
N ASP A 15 16.59 16.35 24.95
CA ASP A 15 15.24 16.81 24.58
C ASP A 15 14.34 15.67 24.05
N PRO A 16 13.34 15.19 24.83
CA PRO A 16 12.50 14.06 24.46
C PRO A 16 11.57 14.35 23.28
N LYS A 17 11.43 15.63 22.87
CA LYS A 17 10.64 16.00 21.69
C LYS A 17 11.37 15.71 20.38
N ARG A 18 12.71 15.70 20.37
CA ARG A 18 13.51 15.30 19.19
C ARG A 18 13.47 13.79 18.97
N ALA A 19 13.60 13.00 20.03
CA ALA A 19 13.52 11.53 19.95
C ALA A 19 12.20 11.06 19.32
N ARG A 20 11.06 11.65 19.72
CA ARG A 20 9.75 11.34 19.13
C ARG A 20 9.60 11.77 17.67
N HIS A 21 10.34 12.80 17.24
CA HIS A 21 10.30 13.29 15.87
C HIS A 21 11.18 12.43 14.94
N ASP A 22 12.33 11.97 15.40
CA ASP A 22 13.21 11.06 14.66
C ASP A 22 12.55 9.68 14.48
N ASP A 23 11.86 9.16 15.50
CA ASP A 23 11.11 7.90 15.41
C ASP A 23 9.99 7.98 14.35
N SER A 24 9.30 9.12 14.24
CA SER A 24 8.25 9.32 13.24
C SER A 24 8.80 9.39 11.81
N GLN A 25 9.98 9.98 11.60
CA GLN A 25 10.58 10.07 10.27
C GLN A 25 11.20 8.74 9.81
N ALA A 26 11.75 7.96 10.74
CA ALA A 26 12.25 6.61 10.46
C ALA A 26 11.13 5.68 9.99
N VAL A 27 10.00 5.64 10.73
CA VAL A 27 8.82 4.83 10.37
C VAL A 27 8.23 5.25 9.02
N GLU A 28 8.24 6.55 8.70
CA GLU A 28 7.74 7.04 7.41
C GLU A 28 8.70 6.73 6.25
N HIS A 29 10.02 6.83 6.46
CA HIS A 29 11.01 6.39 5.48
C HIS A 29 10.98 4.88 5.20
N GLU A 30 10.73 4.06 6.22
CA GLU A 30 10.61 2.61 6.10
C GLU A 30 9.35 2.20 5.31
N ARG A 31 8.20 2.83 5.61
CA ARG A 31 6.97 2.66 4.82
C ARG A 31 7.23 3.04 3.36
N ASN A 32 7.98 4.11 3.12
CA ASN A 32 8.33 4.55 1.76
C ASN A 32 9.16 3.51 1.00
N GLY A 33 10.07 2.77 1.66
CA GLY A 33 10.86 1.71 1.02
C GLY A 33 10.00 0.55 0.49
N ILE A 34 9.03 0.09 1.30
CA ILE A 34 8.09 -0.97 0.92
C ILE A 34 7.26 -0.52 -0.29
N TRP A 35 6.67 0.67 -0.22
CA TRP A 35 5.86 1.20 -1.32
C TRP A 35 6.64 1.35 -2.63
N VAL A 36 7.90 1.80 -2.55
CA VAL A 36 8.78 1.89 -3.73
C VAL A 36 9.03 0.51 -4.32
N ALA A 37 9.35 -0.48 -3.50
CA ALA A 37 9.57 -1.85 -3.97
C ALA A 37 8.35 -2.45 -4.68
N ILE A 38 7.15 -2.22 -4.14
CA ILE A 38 5.89 -2.62 -4.77
C ILE A 38 5.71 -1.96 -6.13
N LYS A 39 5.89 -0.63 -6.22
CA LYS A 39 5.69 0.13 -7.46
C LYS A 39 6.67 -0.27 -8.56
N GLU A 40 7.87 -0.67 -8.17
CA GLU A 40 8.92 -1.17 -9.07
C GLU A 40 8.79 -2.65 -9.41
N GLY A 41 7.93 -3.41 -8.71
CA GLY A 41 7.75 -4.84 -8.95
C GLY A 41 8.93 -5.71 -8.47
N SER A 42 9.74 -5.22 -7.52
CA SER A 42 10.96 -5.89 -7.09
C SER A 42 10.76 -6.62 -5.75
N LEU A 43 10.61 -7.94 -5.82
CA LEU A 43 10.52 -8.78 -4.62
C LEU A 43 11.79 -8.72 -3.78
N ALA A 44 12.97 -8.62 -4.41
CA ALA A 44 14.24 -8.45 -3.70
C ALA A 44 14.26 -7.15 -2.91
N LYS A 45 13.87 -6.03 -3.53
CA LYS A 45 13.79 -4.75 -2.81
C LYS A 45 12.72 -4.76 -1.72
N LEU A 46 11.63 -5.50 -1.90
CA LEU A 46 10.61 -5.66 -0.87
C LEU A 46 11.20 -6.41 0.33
N GLN A 47 11.94 -7.49 0.09
CA GLN A 47 12.64 -8.24 1.13
C GLN A 47 13.67 -7.39 1.86
N ASP A 48 14.45 -6.60 1.13
CA ASP A 48 15.45 -5.68 1.70
C ASP A 48 14.78 -4.58 2.54
N ALA A 49 13.66 -4.02 2.07
CA ALA A 49 12.90 -3.00 2.79
C ALA A 49 12.30 -3.57 4.09
N VAL A 50 11.76 -4.79 4.05
CA VAL A 50 11.25 -5.48 5.24
C VAL A 50 12.39 -5.79 6.21
N ALA A 51 13.53 -6.29 5.75
CA ALA A 51 14.69 -6.55 6.59
C ALA A 51 15.26 -5.27 7.23
N THR A 52 15.20 -4.16 6.51
CA THR A 52 15.58 -2.84 7.04
C THR A 52 14.62 -2.40 8.15
N ALA A 53 13.31 -2.50 7.92
CA ALA A 53 12.29 -2.18 8.92
C ALA A 53 12.38 -3.09 10.17
N GLN A 54 12.67 -4.39 9.98
CA GLN A 54 12.95 -5.33 11.08
C GLN A 54 14.14 -4.88 11.94
N SER A 55 15.20 -4.38 11.30
CA SER A 55 16.44 -3.97 11.97
C SER A 55 16.28 -2.64 12.71
N ALA A 56 15.37 -1.78 12.25
CA ALA A 56 15.09 -0.47 12.85
C ALA A 56 14.08 -0.53 14.01
N ALA A 57 13.26 -1.58 14.09
CA ALA A 57 12.32 -1.79 15.19
C ALA A 57 13.07 -2.03 16.52
N ALA A 58 13.40 -0.94 17.23
CA ALA A 58 14.19 -0.90 18.45
C ALA A 58 13.60 -1.65 19.67
N SER A 59 12.47 -2.35 19.51
CA SER A 59 11.68 -2.94 20.62
C SER A 59 11.24 -4.38 20.35
N GLY A 60 12.02 -5.17 19.62
CA GLY A 60 11.79 -6.63 19.51
C GLY A 60 10.53 -7.05 18.74
N GLY A 61 9.90 -6.13 18.01
CA GLY A 61 8.85 -6.45 17.05
C GLY A 61 9.47 -7.06 15.80
N VAL A 62 9.04 -8.27 15.44
CA VAL A 62 9.41 -8.88 14.16
C VAL A 62 8.51 -8.27 13.10
N VAL A 63 9.03 -7.36 12.26
CA VAL A 63 8.29 -6.85 11.09
C VAL A 63 8.38 -7.91 9.98
N THR A 64 7.41 -8.79 9.86
CA THR A 64 7.38 -9.79 8.80
C THR A 64 6.96 -9.20 7.46
N ILE A 65 7.11 -9.96 6.37
CA ILE A 65 6.44 -9.62 5.10
C ILE A 65 4.94 -9.54 5.32
N ASP A 66 4.35 -10.40 6.16
CA ASP A 66 2.93 -10.36 6.49
C ASP A 66 2.54 -9.02 7.10
N ASP A 67 3.31 -8.52 8.07
CA ASP A 67 3.05 -7.20 8.69
C ASP A 67 3.19 -6.07 7.67
N ALA A 68 4.13 -6.17 6.73
CA ALA A 68 4.29 -5.20 5.67
C ALA A 68 3.10 -5.19 4.70
N LEU A 69 2.44 -6.33 4.48
CA LEU A 69 1.24 -6.45 3.64
C LEU A 69 -0.02 -5.85 4.30
N ASP A 70 -0.05 -5.69 5.63
CA ASP A 70 -1.16 -5.04 6.33
C ASP A 70 -1.13 -3.51 6.25
N ILE A 71 -0.03 -2.93 5.76
CA ILE A 71 0.12 -1.48 5.67
C ILE A 71 -0.87 -0.93 4.64
N ARG A 72 -1.76 -0.03 5.10
CA ARG A 72 -2.67 0.71 4.22
C ARG A 72 -2.03 2.00 3.74
N GLY A 73 -2.20 2.32 2.46
CA GLY A 73 -1.85 3.63 1.90
C GLY A 73 -2.94 4.68 2.16
N PRO A 74 -2.72 5.93 1.71
CA PRO A 74 -3.60 7.06 2.02
C PRO A 74 -5.00 6.94 1.41
N VAL A 75 -5.18 6.12 0.38
CA VAL A 75 -6.49 5.87 -0.24
C VAL A 75 -7.05 4.50 0.11
N GLY A 76 -6.43 3.81 1.07
CA GLY A 76 -6.87 2.50 1.55
C GLY A 76 -6.29 1.31 0.78
N GLU A 77 -5.35 1.52 -0.14
CA GLU A 77 -4.66 0.44 -0.86
C GLU A 77 -3.86 -0.45 0.11
N THR A 78 -3.86 -1.76 -0.15
CA THR A 78 -2.83 -2.67 0.38
C THR A 78 -1.68 -2.80 -0.62
N PRO A 79 -0.49 -3.29 -0.21
CA PRO A 79 0.61 -3.58 -1.12
C PRO A 79 0.21 -4.53 -2.26
N ILE A 80 -0.69 -5.48 -2.00
CA ILE A 80 -1.23 -6.38 -3.03
C ILE A 80 -2.03 -5.56 -4.04
N THR A 81 -3.09 -4.86 -3.63
CA THR A 81 -3.89 -4.03 -4.57
C THR A 81 -3.04 -3.01 -5.32
N LEU A 82 -2.04 -2.43 -4.65
CA LEU A 82 -1.11 -1.47 -5.23
C LEU A 82 -0.22 -2.10 -6.32
N SER A 83 0.24 -3.34 -6.14
CA SER A 83 1.00 -4.05 -7.18
C SER A 83 0.20 -4.19 -8.47
N PHE A 84 -1.11 -4.43 -8.38
CA PHE A 84 -1.99 -4.50 -9.56
C PHE A 84 -2.21 -3.12 -10.17
N LEU A 85 -2.38 -2.08 -9.36
CA LEU A 85 -2.52 -0.70 -9.84
C LEU A 85 -1.27 -0.24 -10.62
N TYR A 86 -0.09 -0.60 -10.14
CA TYR A 86 1.18 -0.30 -10.80
C TYR A 86 1.59 -1.34 -11.86
N LYS A 87 0.67 -2.25 -12.23
CA LYS A 87 0.85 -3.28 -13.27
C LYS A 87 1.98 -4.27 -13.01
N GLN A 88 2.39 -4.41 -11.75
CA GLN A 88 3.34 -5.39 -11.26
C GLN A 88 2.64 -6.73 -10.98
N PHE A 89 1.96 -7.27 -12.01
CA PHE A 89 1.05 -8.40 -11.87
C PHE A 89 1.74 -9.68 -11.41
N ASP A 90 2.94 -9.98 -11.90
CA ASP A 90 3.66 -11.19 -11.49
C ASP A 90 4.04 -11.13 -10.01
N MET A 91 4.40 -9.94 -9.51
CA MET A 91 4.64 -9.72 -8.09
C MET A 91 3.35 -9.91 -7.28
N GLY A 92 2.25 -9.26 -7.69
CA GLY A 92 0.96 -9.39 -7.01
C GLY A 92 0.44 -10.84 -6.96
N LEU A 93 0.58 -11.58 -8.07
CA LEU A 93 0.24 -12.99 -8.13
C LEU A 93 1.14 -13.85 -7.23
N ALA A 94 2.45 -13.58 -7.21
CA ALA A 94 3.38 -14.30 -6.33
C ALA A 94 3.09 -14.03 -4.84
N LEU A 95 2.66 -12.81 -4.49
CA LEU A 95 2.22 -12.49 -3.13
C LEU A 95 0.93 -13.24 -2.79
N LEU A 96 -0.07 -13.23 -3.66
CA LEU A 96 -1.33 -13.95 -3.43
C LEU A 96 -1.17 -15.47 -3.35
N GLU A 97 -0.21 -16.04 -4.09
CA GLU A 97 0.09 -17.48 -4.01
C GLU A 97 0.70 -17.86 -2.65
N ARG A 98 1.47 -16.95 -2.04
CA ARG A 98 2.06 -17.15 -0.70
C ARG A 98 1.10 -16.78 0.43
N HIS A 99 0.19 -15.84 0.18
CA HIS A 99 -0.72 -15.24 1.16
C HIS A 99 -2.18 -15.33 0.67
N PRO A 100 -2.72 -16.55 0.45
CA PRO A 100 -4.07 -16.74 -0.09
C PRO A 100 -5.18 -16.20 0.83
N GLU A 101 -4.90 -16.00 2.11
CA GLU A 101 -5.79 -15.35 3.07
C GLU A 101 -6.05 -13.87 2.78
N ARG A 102 -5.25 -13.25 1.90
CA ARG A 102 -5.38 -11.85 1.49
C ARG A 102 -6.09 -11.65 0.14
N PHE A 103 -6.63 -12.73 -0.43
CA PHE A 103 -7.14 -12.72 -1.80
C PHE A 103 -8.35 -11.78 -2.02
N ASP A 104 -9.17 -11.59 -1.00
CA ASP A 104 -10.36 -10.74 -0.96
C ASP A 104 -10.08 -9.33 -0.41
N GLU A 105 -8.82 -8.93 -0.31
CA GLU A 105 -8.48 -7.56 0.04
C GLU A 105 -9.04 -6.57 -0.99
N THR A 106 -9.79 -5.59 -0.48
CA THR A 106 -10.24 -4.42 -1.22
C THR A 106 -9.50 -3.17 -0.76
N TYR A 107 -9.60 -2.08 -1.51
CA TYR A 107 -9.34 -0.76 -0.95
C TYR A 107 -10.23 -0.54 0.28
N ALA A 108 -9.66 0.07 1.32
CA ALA A 108 -10.40 0.37 2.54
C ALA A 108 -11.48 1.40 2.27
N VAL A 109 -12.65 1.19 2.88
CA VAL A 109 -13.74 2.17 2.88
C VAL A 109 -13.29 3.35 3.73
N LEU A 110 -13.03 4.50 3.09
CA LEU A 110 -12.83 5.76 3.79
C LEU A 110 -14.19 6.35 4.15
N ASP A 111 -14.27 7.08 5.26
CA ASP A 111 -15.49 7.79 5.67
C ASP A 111 -15.99 8.68 4.52
N GLY A 112 -17.19 8.36 4.00
CA GLY A 112 -17.80 9.07 2.87
C GLY A 112 -17.57 8.45 1.48
N GLY A 113 -16.92 7.28 1.40
CA GLY A 113 -16.67 6.57 0.13
C GLY A 113 -15.38 7.04 -0.53
N GLY A 114 -14.38 6.15 -0.59
CA GLY A 114 -13.10 6.43 -1.24
C GLY A 114 -13.17 6.42 -2.77
N PRO A 115 -12.19 7.00 -3.47
CA PRO A 115 -12.16 7.02 -4.94
C PRO A 115 -12.04 5.63 -5.58
N TYR A 116 -11.75 4.59 -4.79
CA TYR A 116 -11.55 3.20 -5.23
C TYR A 116 -12.39 2.22 -4.39
N ASP A 117 -13.51 2.69 -3.85
CA ASP A 117 -14.32 1.90 -2.90
C ASP A 117 -14.75 0.54 -3.47
N GLY A 118 -14.51 -0.51 -2.68
CA GLY A 118 -14.79 -1.91 -3.03
C GLY A 118 -13.88 -2.53 -4.11
N GLU A 119 -12.92 -1.78 -4.67
CA GLU A 119 -12.05 -2.32 -5.72
C GLU A 119 -11.04 -3.34 -5.16
N ASN A 120 -10.80 -4.42 -5.90
CA ASN A 120 -9.87 -5.49 -5.55
C ASN A 120 -8.93 -5.80 -6.73
N CYS A 121 -7.98 -6.72 -6.55
CA CYS A 121 -7.01 -7.06 -7.59
C CYS A 121 -7.63 -7.53 -8.91
N LEU A 122 -8.77 -8.23 -8.87
CA LEU A 122 -9.50 -8.68 -10.07
C LEU A 122 -10.12 -7.50 -10.82
N HIS A 123 -10.77 -6.58 -10.09
CA HIS A 123 -11.28 -5.33 -10.66
C HIS A 123 -10.19 -4.55 -11.41
N ILE A 124 -9.03 -4.38 -10.77
CA ILE A 124 -7.90 -3.65 -11.36
C ILE A 124 -7.36 -4.37 -12.61
N ALA A 125 -7.25 -5.70 -12.59
CA ALA A 125 -6.84 -6.48 -13.77
C ALA A 125 -7.80 -6.30 -14.95
N ILE A 126 -9.11 -6.23 -14.68
CA ILE A 126 -10.15 -5.96 -15.69
C ILE A 126 -10.00 -4.53 -16.26
N VAL A 127 -9.83 -3.52 -15.41
CA VAL A 127 -9.61 -2.12 -15.82
C VAL A 127 -8.39 -1.99 -16.75
N HIS A 128 -7.31 -2.72 -16.44
CA HIS A 128 -6.12 -2.78 -17.28
C HIS A 128 -6.24 -3.71 -18.49
N ARG A 129 -7.40 -4.36 -18.71
CA ARG A 129 -7.68 -5.28 -19.83
C ARG A 129 -6.69 -6.45 -19.90
N ARG A 130 -6.22 -6.92 -18.74
CA ARG A 130 -5.28 -8.04 -18.63
C ARG A 130 -6.04 -9.34 -18.38
N VAL A 131 -6.63 -9.86 -19.46
CA VAL A 131 -7.41 -11.11 -19.45
C VAL A 131 -6.58 -12.29 -18.95
N ASP A 132 -5.29 -12.32 -19.29
CA ASP A 132 -4.32 -13.31 -18.81
C ASP A 132 -4.18 -13.28 -17.29
N VAL A 133 -4.05 -12.09 -16.70
CA VAL A 133 -3.93 -11.90 -15.25
C VAL A 133 -5.25 -12.24 -14.55
N ALA A 134 -6.39 -11.80 -15.09
CA ALA A 134 -7.70 -12.11 -14.54
C ALA A 134 -7.96 -13.64 -14.50
N ARG A 135 -7.56 -14.37 -15.55
CA ARG A 135 -7.62 -15.84 -15.56
C ARG A 135 -6.74 -16.46 -14.49
N ARG A 136 -5.48 -16.02 -14.38
CA ARG A 136 -4.55 -16.50 -13.34
C ARG A 136 -5.10 -16.24 -11.93
N LEU A 137 -5.71 -15.08 -11.67
CA LEU A 137 -6.37 -14.79 -10.40
C LEU A 137 -7.50 -15.79 -10.11
N ILE A 138 -8.40 -16.02 -11.07
CA ILE A 138 -9.51 -16.97 -10.90
C ILE A 138 -8.96 -18.38 -10.63
N GLU A 139 -7.98 -18.84 -11.40
CA GLU A 139 -7.36 -20.16 -11.22
C GLU A 139 -6.67 -20.29 -9.84
N LEU A 140 -5.98 -19.24 -9.40
CA LEU A 140 -5.32 -19.20 -8.10
C LEU A 140 -6.34 -19.26 -6.96
N GLY A 141 -7.39 -18.43 -7.04
CA GLY A 141 -8.48 -18.41 -6.06
C GLY A 141 -9.24 -19.74 -5.99
N GLN A 142 -9.52 -20.37 -7.13
CA GLN A 142 -10.15 -21.69 -7.18
C GLN A 142 -9.30 -22.76 -6.49
N ARG A 143 -7.98 -22.68 -6.65
CA ARG A 143 -7.05 -23.67 -6.11
C ARG A 143 -6.82 -23.51 -4.61
N HIS A 144 -6.67 -22.28 -4.12
CA HIS A 144 -6.20 -22.01 -2.76
C HIS A 144 -7.28 -21.49 -1.80
N CYS A 145 -8.27 -20.73 -2.30
CA CYS A 145 -9.22 -20.03 -1.44
C CYS A 145 -10.59 -19.78 -2.13
N PRO A 146 -11.36 -20.83 -2.48
CA PRO A 146 -12.58 -20.72 -3.28
C PRO A 146 -13.65 -19.81 -2.65
N GLU A 147 -13.79 -19.80 -1.32
CA GLU A 147 -14.74 -18.92 -0.63
C GLU A 147 -14.33 -17.44 -0.73
N ARG A 148 -13.03 -17.13 -0.70
CA ARG A 148 -12.52 -15.76 -0.90
C ARG A 148 -12.63 -15.34 -2.35
N LEU A 149 -12.41 -16.26 -3.30
CA LEU A 149 -12.69 -15.98 -4.70
C LEU A 149 -14.16 -15.64 -4.93
N ARG A 150 -15.09 -16.36 -4.29
CA ARG A 150 -16.51 -16.00 -4.32
C ARG A 150 -16.71 -14.57 -3.81
N ALA A 151 -16.15 -14.24 -2.65
CA ALA A 151 -16.23 -12.87 -2.11
C ALA A 151 -15.69 -11.84 -3.12
N VAL A 152 -14.50 -12.05 -3.70
CA VAL A 152 -13.91 -11.19 -4.74
C VAL A 152 -14.84 -10.96 -5.93
N MET A 153 -15.53 -12.01 -6.39
CA MET A 153 -16.46 -11.94 -7.52
C MET A 153 -17.78 -11.25 -7.17
N GLU A 154 -18.19 -11.30 -5.90
CA GLU A 154 -19.43 -10.70 -5.39
C GLU A 154 -19.24 -9.25 -4.92
N THR A 155 -18.01 -8.84 -4.59
CA THR A 155 -17.69 -7.48 -4.16
C THR A 155 -18.06 -6.47 -5.24
N PRO A 156 -18.93 -5.49 -4.97
CA PRO A 156 -19.19 -4.41 -5.91
C PRO A 156 -17.99 -3.45 -5.99
N ALA A 157 -17.62 -3.04 -7.20
CA ALA A 157 -16.69 -1.93 -7.41
C ALA A 157 -17.47 -0.68 -7.82
N SER A 158 -17.48 0.33 -6.94
CA SER A 158 -18.15 1.63 -7.17
C SER A 158 -17.17 2.80 -7.32
N GLY A 159 -15.87 2.50 -7.26
CA GLY A 159 -14.80 3.48 -7.44
C GLY A 159 -14.78 4.14 -8.82
N SER A 160 -13.95 5.19 -8.91
CA SER A 160 -13.80 6.08 -10.05
C SER A 160 -13.40 5.37 -11.35
N PHE A 161 -12.76 4.19 -11.29
CA PHE A 161 -12.46 3.42 -12.50
C PHE A 161 -13.73 2.85 -13.18
N PHE A 162 -14.81 2.69 -12.41
CA PHE A 162 -16.06 2.08 -12.87
C PHE A 162 -17.20 3.09 -13.05
N GLN A 163 -17.02 4.33 -12.60
CA GLN A 163 -17.96 5.42 -12.89
C GLN A 163 -17.92 5.76 -14.39
N ARG A 164 -19.10 5.78 -15.04
CA ARG A 164 -19.20 6.12 -16.47
C ARG A 164 -18.67 7.54 -16.71
N ARG A 165 -17.96 7.73 -17.82
CA ARG A 165 -17.36 9.02 -18.24
C ARG A 165 -18.32 10.20 -18.24
N ASP A 166 -19.63 9.96 -18.28
CA ASP A 166 -20.65 11.01 -18.31
C ASP A 166 -20.70 11.82 -16.99
N HIS A 167 -20.32 11.24 -15.84
CA HIS A 167 -20.28 11.96 -14.54
C HIS A 167 -18.99 12.76 -14.30
N VAL A 168 -17.89 12.42 -14.99
CA VAL A 168 -16.64 13.22 -14.90
C VAL A 168 -16.84 14.58 -15.56
N LEU A 169 -17.66 14.64 -16.61
CA LEU A 169 -18.00 15.89 -17.26
C LEU A 169 -18.92 16.76 -16.41
N GLU A 170 -19.84 16.20 -15.62
CA GLU A 170 -20.66 17.01 -14.69
C GLU A 170 -19.83 17.60 -13.54
N ASN A 171 -18.83 16.91 -13.02
CA ASN A 171 -17.94 17.46 -11.99
C ASN A 171 -16.87 18.42 -12.53
N VAL A 172 -16.53 18.35 -13.83
CA VAL A 172 -15.56 19.26 -14.48
C VAL A 172 -16.24 20.43 -15.20
N LEU A 173 -17.51 20.28 -15.61
CA LEU A 173 -18.27 21.30 -16.36
C LEU A 173 -19.50 21.83 -15.61
N GLY A 174 -19.81 21.31 -14.41
CA GLY A 174 -20.94 21.70 -13.57
C GLY A 174 -20.64 22.74 -12.49
N ALA A 175 -19.66 23.62 -12.73
CA ALA A 175 -19.61 24.93 -12.08
C ALA A 175 -20.01 26.00 -13.11
N ARG A 176 -21.32 26.14 -13.33
CA ARG A 176 -21.93 27.31 -13.96
C ARG A 176 -23.17 27.71 -13.18
#